data_AF-A0A1J3F5L2-F1
#
_entry.id   AF-A0A1J3F5L2-F1
#
_cell.length_a   1.000
_cell.length_b   1.000
_cell.length_c   1.000
_cell.angle_alpha   90.00
_cell.angle_beta   90.00
_cell.angle_gamma   90.00
#
_symmetry.space_group_name_H-M   'P 1'
#
loop_
_entity.id
_entity.type
_entity.pdbx_description
1 polymer ?
#
loop_
_entity_poly.entity_id
_entity_poly.type
_entity_poly.pdbx_seq_one_letter_code
_entity_poly.pdbx_strand_id
1 'polypeptide(L)'
;HLSQATLGLGNAATRSVLQCNIGSKSPVFLCVLSPEKIESCQLNIEFEETDDVIFSVIGPRSVHLTGYFLGMSTAFCQNDDELESYGEDIGYSYMDIGSSDDYDYSDSFINDDDLSACRSHAFSTDDDEVSIK
;
A
#
# COMPACT_ATOMS: atom_id res chain seq x y z
N HIS A 1 -8.67 11.44 8.85
CA HIS A 1 -9.31 12.13 7.72
C HIS A 1 -9.49 11.17 6.54
N LEU A 2 -10.70 11.08 5.99
CA LEU A 2 -11.04 10.27 4.83
C LEU A 2 -11.29 11.19 3.62
N SER A 3 -10.46 11.05 2.59
CA SER A 3 -10.41 11.98 1.45
C SER A 3 -10.95 11.40 0.14
N GLN A 4 -11.02 10.08 -0.01
CA GLN A 4 -11.57 9.47 -1.22
C GLN A 4 -12.12 8.07 -0.95
N ALA A 5 -13.13 7.70 -1.72
CA ALA A 5 -13.62 6.34 -1.87
C ALA A 5 -13.59 5.94 -3.35
N THR A 6 -13.06 4.75 -3.65
CA THR A 6 -12.93 4.23 -5.02
C THR A 6 -13.47 2.81 -5.09
N LEU A 7 -14.22 2.51 -6.15
CA LEU A 7 -14.84 1.22 -6.38
C LEU A 7 -13.75 0.20 -6.73
N GLY A 8 -13.65 -0.86 -5.93
CA GLY A 8 -12.71 -1.95 -6.17
C GLY A 8 -13.02 -2.67 -7.48
N LEU A 9 -12.02 -3.33 -8.05
CA LEU A 9 -12.16 -4.07 -9.31
C LEU A 9 -13.23 -5.18 -9.20
N GLY A 10 -13.95 -5.41 -10.29
CA GLY A 10 -14.99 -6.43 -10.34
C GLY A 10 -15.87 -6.29 -11.58
N ASN A 11 -16.58 -7.37 -11.91
CA ASN A 11 -17.47 -7.44 -13.08
C ASN A 11 -18.93 -7.13 -12.76
N ALA A 12 -19.28 -6.91 -11.48
CA ALA A 12 -20.65 -6.60 -11.11
C ALA A 12 -21.05 -5.20 -11.59
N ALA A 13 -22.17 -5.12 -12.31
CA ALA A 13 -22.71 -3.88 -12.86
C ALA A 13 -23.55 -3.06 -11.87
N THR A 14 -23.86 -3.62 -10.69
CA THR A 14 -24.66 -2.92 -9.67
C THR A 14 -23.81 -1.95 -8.86
N ARG A 15 -24.41 -0.83 -8.47
CA ARG A 15 -23.78 0.16 -7.57
C ARG A 15 -23.42 -0.45 -6.21
N SER A 16 -22.41 0.14 -5.57
CA SER A 16 -22.03 -0.13 -4.19
C SER A 16 -22.18 1.14 -3.36
N VAL A 17 -22.73 1.01 -2.14
CA VAL A 17 -22.96 2.12 -1.23
C VAL A 17 -22.05 1.96 -0.02
N LEU A 18 -21.28 3.00 0.28
CA LEU A 18 -20.48 3.07 1.50
C LEU A 18 -21.32 3.70 2.61
N GLN A 19 -21.38 3.05 3.76
CA GLN A 19 -21.96 3.59 4.98
C GLN A 19 -20.98 3.50 6.13
N CYS A 20 -21.16 4.38 7.13
CA CYS A 20 -20.47 4.27 8.40
C CYS A 20 -21.47 4.28 9.56
N ASN A 21 -21.08 3.67 10.67
CA ASN A 21 -21.72 3.79 11.96
C ASN A 21 -20.68 4.30 12.98
N ILE A 22 -21.11 5.20 13.86
CA ILE A 22 -20.29 5.81 14.90
C ILE A 22 -20.89 5.43 16.26
N GLY A 23 -20.19 4.58 17.02
CA GLY A 23 -20.70 4.03 18.28
C GLY A 23 -22.05 3.31 18.14
N SER A 24 -23.05 3.77 18.89
CA SER A 24 -24.42 3.21 18.88
C SER A 24 -25.42 4.04 18.05
N LYS A 25 -24.92 4.97 17.22
CA LYS A 25 -25.77 5.84 16.39
C LYS A 25 -26.34 5.05 15.20
N SER A 26 -27.28 5.67 14.49
CA SER A 26 -27.81 5.07 13.25
C SER A 26 -26.77 5.20 12.12
N PRO A 27 -26.65 4.20 11.23
CA PRO A 27 -25.72 4.25 10.11
C PRO A 27 -26.02 5.42 9.15
N VAL A 28 -24.97 6.03 8.60
CA VAL A 28 -25.03 7.14 7.64
C VAL A 28 -24.40 6.72 6.33
N PHE A 29 -25.08 7.01 5.21
CA PHE A 29 -24.54 6.79 3.86
C PHE A 29 -23.55 7.88 3.50
N LEU A 30 -22.33 7.49 3.13
CA LEU A 30 -21.25 8.40 2.76
C LEU A 30 -21.23 8.69 1.26
N CYS A 31 -21.31 7.64 0.43
CA CYS A 31 -21.32 7.79 -1.02
C CYS A 31 -21.90 6.58 -1.73
N VAL A 32 -22.23 6.77 -3.01
CA VAL A 32 -22.72 5.73 -3.92
C VAL A 32 -21.79 5.67 -5.13
N LEU A 33 -21.16 4.53 -5.34
CA LEU A 33 -20.24 4.28 -6.44
C LEU A 33 -20.89 3.35 -7.46
N SER A 34 -20.80 3.70 -8.74
CA SER A 34 -21.42 2.97 -9.83
C SER A 34 -20.39 2.67 -10.92
N PRO A 35 -20.26 1.41 -11.36
CA PRO A 35 -19.40 1.04 -12.48
C PRO A 35 -19.68 1.94 -13.70
N GLU A 36 -18.63 2.32 -14.43
CA GLU A 36 -18.71 3.11 -15.68
C GLU A 36 -19.32 4.52 -15.55
N LYS A 37 -19.73 4.93 -14.35
CA LYS A 37 -20.34 6.26 -14.10
C LYS A 37 -19.58 7.05 -13.05
N ILE A 38 -19.49 6.51 -11.85
CA ILE A 38 -18.86 7.15 -10.69
C ILE A 38 -18.08 6.07 -9.96
N GLU A 39 -16.85 5.83 -10.41
CA GLU A 39 -15.99 4.81 -9.83
C GLU A 39 -15.16 5.37 -8.66
N SER A 40 -15.02 6.70 -8.57
CA SER A 40 -14.37 7.37 -7.45
C SER A 40 -15.19 8.57 -6.98
N CYS A 41 -15.18 8.82 -5.68
CA CYS A 41 -15.84 9.93 -5.03
C CYS A 41 -14.86 10.59 -4.06
N GLN A 42 -14.65 11.90 -4.22
CA GLN A 42 -13.91 12.69 -3.24
C GLN A 42 -14.76 12.85 -1.97
N LEU A 43 -14.13 12.62 -0.83
CA LEU A 43 -14.71 12.75 0.49
C LEU A 43 -13.94 13.83 1.25
N ASN A 44 -14.61 14.41 2.24
CA ASN A 44 -13.99 15.36 3.16
C ASN A 44 -14.60 15.10 4.54
N ILE A 45 -14.21 13.97 5.15
CA ILE A 45 -14.82 13.48 6.38
C ILE A 45 -13.73 13.30 7.44
N GLU A 46 -14.01 13.82 8.62
CA GLU A 46 -13.18 13.68 9.80
C GLU A 46 -13.99 12.99 10.89
N PHE A 47 -13.30 12.12 11.63
CA PHE A 47 -13.88 11.36 12.73
C PHE A 47 -13.08 11.72 13.98
N GLU A 48 -13.80 11.93 15.07
CA GLU A 48 -13.19 12.11 16.40
C GLU A 48 -12.75 10.75 16.95
N GLU A 49 -11.61 10.71 17.66
CA GLU A 49 -11.03 9.47 18.20
C GLU A 49 -11.83 8.86 19.36
N THR A 50 -12.85 9.55 19.87
CA THR A 50 -13.61 9.13 21.06
C THR A 50 -14.58 7.99 20.80
N ASP A 51 -15.02 7.81 19.56
CA ASP A 51 -16.02 6.81 19.17
C ASP A 51 -15.45 5.85 18.11
N ASP A 52 -15.74 4.55 18.25
CA ASP A 52 -15.43 3.57 17.22
C ASP A 52 -16.24 3.84 15.95
N VAL A 53 -15.56 3.86 14.80
CA VAL A 53 -16.17 4.04 13.49
C VAL A 53 -16.12 2.74 12.70
N ILE A 54 -17.30 2.20 12.37
CA ILE A 54 -17.45 0.97 11.58
C ILE A 54 -17.88 1.33 10.17
N PHE A 55 -17.08 0.96 9.18
CA PHE A 55 -17.45 1.09 7.76
C PHE A 55 -18.12 -0.20 7.26
N SER A 56 -19.11 -0.05 6.39
CA SER A 56 -19.76 -1.17 5.74
C SER A 56 -20.07 -0.83 4.29
N VAL A 57 -20.03 -1.85 3.43
CA VAL A 57 -20.34 -1.72 2.01
C VAL A 57 -21.60 -2.50 1.71
N ILE A 58 -22.59 -1.83 1.11
CA ILE A 58 -23.79 -2.46 0.57
C ILE A 58 -23.61 -2.56 -0.94
N GLY A 59 -23.26 -3.74 -1.41
CA GLY A 59 -23.03 -4.02 -2.83
C GLY A 59 -22.05 -5.17 -3.02
N PRO A 60 -21.91 -5.67 -4.26
CA PRO A 60 -21.05 -6.81 -4.55
C PRO A 60 -19.57 -6.47 -4.74
N ARG A 61 -19.22 -5.19 -4.97
CA ARG A 61 -17.82 -4.76 -5.16
C ARG A 61 -17.29 -4.14 -3.88
N SER A 62 -15.99 -4.34 -3.61
CA SER A 62 -15.30 -3.66 -2.52
C SER A 62 -15.21 -2.16 -2.77
N VAL A 63 -14.95 -1.40 -1.72
CA VAL A 63 -14.66 0.04 -1.80
C VAL A 63 -13.33 0.28 -1.10
N HIS A 64 -12.39 0.88 -1.81
CA HIS A 64 -11.10 1.29 -1.28
C HIS A 64 -11.23 2.71 -0.73
N LEU A 65 -10.85 2.88 0.52
CA LEU A 65 -10.84 4.16 1.21
C LEU A 65 -9.41 4.67 1.30
N THR A 66 -9.21 5.96 1.03
CA THR A 66 -7.90 6.61 1.17
C THR A 66 -8.02 7.90 1.97
N GLY A 67 -6.92 8.27 2.61
CA GLY A 67 -6.87 9.40 3.53
C GLY A 67 -5.60 9.37 4.35
N TYR A 68 -5.61 10.12 5.45
CA TYR A 68 -4.49 10.20 6.38
C TYR A 68 -5.01 10.15 7.82
N PHE A 69 -4.19 9.62 8.71
CA PHE A 69 -4.47 9.56 10.13
C PHE A 69 -3.83 10.75 10.82
N LEU A 70 -4.63 11.53 11.54
CA LEU A 70 -4.17 12.62 12.40
C LEU A 70 -4.11 12.05 13.81
N GLY A 71 -3.03 11.35 14.14
CA GLY A 71 -2.82 10.95 15.53
C GLY A 71 -2.54 12.18 16.37
N MET A 72 -3.12 12.26 17.58
CA MET A 72 -2.64 13.20 18.59
C MET A 72 -1.13 13.02 18.74
N SER A 73 -0.36 14.02 18.31
CA SER A 73 1.06 14.04 18.56
C SER A 73 1.23 13.93 20.07
N THR A 74 1.94 12.91 20.55
CA THR A 74 2.42 12.85 21.93
C THR A 74 3.54 13.89 22.14
N ALA A 75 3.44 15.06 21.49
CA ALA A 75 4.26 16.24 21.74
C ALA A 75 3.85 16.95 23.04
N PHE A 76 2.90 16.39 23.80
CA PHE A 76 2.75 16.68 25.23
C PHE A 76 3.69 15.83 26.08
N CYS A 77 4.92 15.58 25.61
CA CYS A 77 6.04 15.68 26.53
C CYS A 77 6.05 17.13 26.99
N GLN A 78 5.40 17.39 28.13
CA GLN A 78 5.66 18.57 28.94
C GLN A 78 7.17 18.79 28.96
N ASN A 79 7.64 19.85 28.32
CA ASN A 79 8.58 20.82 28.85
C ASN A 79 8.75 21.91 27.79
N ASP A 80 8.46 23.12 28.26
CA ASP A 80 8.96 24.43 27.88
C ASP A 80 10.03 24.53 26.77
N ASP A 81 9.97 25.67 26.08
CA ASP A 81 11.00 26.26 25.22
C ASP A 81 10.93 25.95 23.71
N GLU A 82 10.12 26.77 23.02
CA GLU A 82 10.57 27.56 21.85
C GLU A 82 11.57 26.88 20.90
N LEU A 83 11.14 26.02 19.96
CA LEU A 83 11.82 25.87 18.66
C LEU A 83 10.89 25.34 17.57
N GLU A 84 10.14 26.24 16.91
CA GLU A 84 9.74 26.02 15.52
C GLU A 84 10.98 26.15 14.63
N SER A 85 11.71 25.05 14.41
CA SER A 85 12.79 25.03 13.42
C SER A 85 12.19 24.82 12.03
N TYR A 86 11.78 25.92 11.41
CA TYR A 86 11.49 25.98 9.97
C TYR A 86 12.75 25.63 9.18
N GLY A 87 12.65 24.61 8.31
CA GLY A 87 13.52 24.39 7.16
C GLY A 87 15.00 24.18 7.49
N GLU A 88 15.44 22.93 7.50
CA GLU A 88 16.85 22.59 7.46
C GLU A 88 17.47 23.11 6.15
N ASP A 89 18.15 24.25 6.23
CA ASP A 89 18.95 24.81 5.15
C ASP A 89 20.16 23.89 4.94
N ILE A 90 20.13 23.08 3.87
CA ILE A 90 21.24 22.16 3.54
C ILE A 90 22.39 23.01 2.99
N GLY A 91 23.12 23.65 3.91
CA GLY A 91 24.39 24.29 3.61
C GLY A 91 25.33 23.26 3.03
N TYR A 92 25.77 23.47 1.79
CA TYR A 92 26.77 22.66 1.12
C TYR A 92 28.10 22.79 1.88
N SER A 93 28.28 21.98 2.92
CA SER A 93 29.58 21.78 3.55
C SER A 93 30.42 20.96 2.58
N TYR A 94 31.34 21.62 1.89
CA TYR A 94 32.44 21.02 1.16
C TYR A 94 33.26 20.17 2.15
N MET A 95 32.91 18.88 2.26
CA MET A 95 33.71 17.89 2.98
C MET A 95 34.80 17.43 2.03
N ASP A 96 35.96 18.07 2.17
CA ASP A 96 37.19 17.66 1.52
C ASP A 96 37.68 16.33 2.12
N ILE A 97 38.04 15.40 1.23
CA ILE A 97 39.07 14.37 1.39
C ILE A 97 38.83 13.29 2.47
N GLY A 98 38.49 12.08 2.00
CA GLY A 98 38.61 10.83 2.74
C GLY A 98 39.03 9.68 1.82
N SER A 99 40.33 9.40 1.84
CA SER A 99 41.10 8.20 1.44
C SER A 99 40.58 7.28 0.30
N SER A 100 41.43 7.13 -0.71
CA SER A 100 41.38 6.10 -1.74
C SER A 100 41.59 4.71 -1.12
N ASP A 101 40.50 3.98 -0.90
CA ASP A 101 40.57 2.56 -0.55
C ASP A 101 40.59 1.73 -1.84
N ASP A 102 41.76 1.21 -2.16
CA ASP A 102 42.05 0.37 -3.32
C ASP A 102 41.41 -1.01 -3.10
N TYR A 103 40.22 -1.23 -3.67
CA TYR A 103 39.57 -2.54 -3.65
C TYR A 103 40.26 -3.45 -4.67
N ASP A 104 41.16 -4.31 -4.21
CA ASP A 104 41.69 -5.44 -4.98
C ASP A 104 40.54 -6.39 -5.33
N TYR A 105 40.00 -6.20 -6.54
CA TYR A 105 38.92 -6.99 -7.11
C TYR A 105 39.45 -8.29 -7.70
N SER A 106 40.13 -9.07 -6.86
CA SER A 106 40.61 -10.40 -7.22
C SER A 106 39.61 -11.46 -6.75
N ASP A 107 38.88 -11.98 -7.74
CA ASP A 107 38.24 -13.29 -7.77
C ASP A 107 36.98 -13.54 -6.91
N SER A 108 35.81 -13.29 -7.51
CA SER A 108 34.62 -14.15 -7.35
C SER A 108 33.49 -13.81 -8.35
N PHE A 109 33.84 -13.66 -9.64
CA PHE A 109 32.81 -13.83 -10.67
C PHE A 109 32.48 -15.32 -10.78
N ILE A 110 31.19 -15.63 -10.81
CA ILE A 110 30.67 -16.95 -11.16
C ILE A 110 31.23 -17.28 -12.54
N ASN A 111 32.17 -18.24 -12.61
CA ASN A 111 32.56 -18.83 -13.87
C ASN A 111 31.42 -19.75 -14.30
N ASP A 112 30.61 -19.31 -15.27
CA ASP A 112 29.49 -20.07 -15.86
C ASP A 112 29.97 -21.25 -16.73
N ASP A 113 31.23 -21.66 -16.56
CA ASP A 113 31.93 -22.66 -17.37
C ASP A 113 32.14 -24.01 -16.66
N ASP A 114 31.59 -24.25 -15.46
CA ASP A 114 31.55 -25.62 -14.90
C ASP A 114 30.39 -26.43 -15.48
N LEU A 115 30.46 -26.65 -16.80
CA LEU A 115 29.74 -27.70 -17.49
C LEU A 115 30.44 -29.04 -17.23
N SER A 116 30.41 -29.52 -15.98
CA SER A 116 30.83 -30.91 -15.71
C SER A 116 30.02 -31.59 -14.60
N ALA A 117 29.23 -32.58 -15.06
CA ALA A 117 28.72 -33.75 -14.35
C ALA A 117 27.27 -33.71 -13.83
N CYS A 118 26.36 -34.18 -14.69
CA CYS A 118 25.34 -35.19 -14.41
C CYS A 118 24.88 -35.37 -12.96
N ARG A 119 23.63 -34.97 -12.69
CA ARG A 119 22.69 -35.91 -12.05
C ARG A 119 21.30 -35.74 -12.63
N SER A 120 21.04 -36.54 -13.66
CA SER A 120 19.72 -36.89 -14.15
C SER A 120 18.86 -37.44 -13.01
N HIS A 121 17.79 -36.73 -12.66
CA HIS A 121 16.58 -37.38 -12.18
C HIS A 121 15.49 -37.11 -13.20
N ALA A 122 15.46 -38.00 -14.21
CA ALA A 122 14.24 -38.27 -14.94
C ALA A 122 13.26 -38.92 -13.96
N PHE A 123 12.10 -38.32 -13.77
CA PHE A 123 10.88 -39.06 -13.49
C PHE A 123 9.75 -38.47 -14.34
N SER A 124 9.27 -39.35 -15.22
CA SER A 124 8.20 -39.24 -16.19
C SER A 124 6.82 -39.15 -15.55
N THR A 125 5.86 -38.55 -16.26
CA THR A 125 4.59 -39.21 -16.58
C THR A 125 4.07 -38.68 -17.91
N ASP A 126 3.91 -39.61 -18.85
CA ASP A 126 3.18 -39.51 -20.12
C ASP A 126 1.71 -39.13 -19.87
N ASP A 127 1.12 -38.34 -20.77
CA ASP A 127 -0.32 -38.37 -21.02
C ASP A 127 -0.57 -38.17 -22.53
N ASP A 128 -1.19 -39.19 -23.11
CA ASP A 128 -1.25 -39.57 -24.53
C ASP A 128 -2.05 -38.65 -25.47
N GLU A 129 -1.62 -38.65 -26.73
CA GLU A 129 -2.34 -38.13 -27.91
C GLU A 129 -3.55 -39.01 -28.31
N VAL A 130 -4.68 -38.33 -28.59
CA VAL A 130 -5.61 -38.48 -29.74
C VAL A 130 -5.84 -39.84 -30.45
N SER A 131 -7.15 -40.07 -30.71
CA SER A 131 -7.80 -40.90 -31.75
C SER A 131 -8.16 -42.36 -31.43
N ILE A 132 -9.46 -42.62 -31.35
CA ILE A 132 -10.03 -43.94 -31.69
C ILE A 132 -11.16 -43.75 -32.71
N LYS A 133 -10.78 -44.02 -33.96
CA LYS A 133 -11.50 -44.67 -35.07
C LYS A 133 -12.84 -44.14 -35.58
#